data_AF-A0A7S0EC49-F1
#
_entry.id   AF-A0A7S0EC49-F1
#
_cell.length_a   1.000
_cell.length_b   1.000
_cell.length_c   1.000
_cell.angle_alpha   90.00
_cell.angle_beta   90.00
_cell.angle_gamma   90.00
#
_symmetry.space_group_name_H-M   'P 1'
#
loop_
_entity.id
_entity.type
_entity.pdbx_description
1 polymer ?
#
loop_
_entity_poly.entity_id
_entity_poly.type
_entity_poly.pdbx_seq_one_letter_code
_entity_poly.pdbx_strand_id
1 'polypeptide(L)'
;NVDTGVSGRTFRAQGTPSLGRVLAGVLGAVADPARPGHSLAEAWGDGDLFALGSGSDYTAFIDHLGIASLDLAFWPGAAYGVYHSDFDSFEWMDSVGDPGFVFHVAMAQVWGLVALRLAGTADTNVLPTPIPLNFTLQAEAIFSYIADAKLHDADQHVDYAPLDAAAATFAAAARQAMHDEREAVRTANVATVAALDERFAYTERQFLTAGGLPGRKYFKHCLQAPGLYTGYAPKTLPGVYDAVSAGDWKTANEQAGIAAARIEAAAKFLQPERTLNTVESH
;
A
#
# COMPACT_ATOMS: atom_id res chain seq x y z
N ASN A 1 -2.10 11.07 1.70
CA ASN A 1 -1.34 11.99 2.56
C ASN A 1 -0.52 12.89 1.66
N VAL A 2 -0.60 14.21 1.87
CA VAL A 2 0.25 15.17 1.18
C VAL A 2 0.72 16.18 2.21
N ASP A 3 1.91 15.93 2.72
CA ASP A 3 2.58 16.79 3.68
C ASP A 3 3.41 17.83 2.92
N THR A 4 4.51 17.38 2.32
CA THR A 4 5.27 18.15 1.32
C THR A 4 4.88 17.70 -0.09
N GLY A 5 4.06 18.51 -0.78
CA GLY A 5 3.66 18.21 -2.16
C GLY A 5 4.80 18.32 -3.17
N VAL A 6 5.66 19.33 -3.02
CA VAL A 6 6.81 19.57 -3.90
C VAL A 6 7.99 20.08 -3.09
N SER A 7 9.12 19.41 -3.26
CA SER A 7 10.45 19.85 -2.78
C SER A 7 11.55 19.57 -3.81
N GLY A 8 11.17 19.03 -4.98
CA GLY A 8 12.05 18.67 -6.08
C GLY A 8 11.21 18.33 -7.32
N ARG A 9 11.80 17.59 -8.26
CA ARG A 9 11.20 17.34 -9.58
C ARG A 9 10.93 15.87 -9.88
N THR A 10 11.43 14.95 -9.06
CA THR A 10 11.25 13.51 -9.27
C THR A 10 10.00 13.04 -8.55
N PHE A 11 9.07 12.42 -9.26
CA PHE A 11 7.88 11.87 -8.62
C PHE A 11 8.25 10.70 -7.69
N ARG A 12 7.79 10.76 -6.45
CA ARG A 12 7.97 9.73 -5.43
C ARG A 12 6.61 9.28 -4.92
N ALA A 13 6.44 7.97 -4.82
CA ALA A 13 5.25 7.36 -4.24
C ALA A 13 5.62 6.38 -3.14
N GLN A 14 4.92 6.46 -2.02
CA GLN A 14 4.89 5.43 -0.99
C GLN A 14 3.44 5.05 -0.70
N GLY A 15 3.20 3.80 -0.35
CA GLY A 15 1.84 3.38 -0.04
C GLY A 15 1.63 1.88 0.06
N THR A 16 0.39 1.53 0.34
CA THR A 16 -0.08 0.15 0.28
C THR A 16 -0.05 -0.35 -1.17
N PRO A 17 0.60 -1.50 -1.46
CA PRO A 17 0.73 -2.04 -2.82
C PRO A 17 -0.59 -2.20 -3.58
N SER A 18 -1.69 -2.50 -2.89
CA SER A 18 -3.02 -2.59 -3.50
C SER A 18 -3.47 -1.30 -4.21
N LEU A 19 -2.93 -0.13 -3.85
CA LEU A 19 -3.22 1.15 -4.49
C LEU A 19 -2.40 1.39 -5.78
N GLY A 20 -1.51 0.47 -6.17
CA GLY A 20 -0.67 0.64 -7.35
C GLY A 20 -1.46 0.78 -8.65
N ARG A 21 -2.60 0.07 -8.80
CA ARG A 21 -3.45 0.18 -10.01
C ARG A 21 -4.06 1.58 -10.16
N VAL A 22 -4.60 2.15 -9.08
CA VAL A 22 -5.17 3.50 -9.14
C VAL A 22 -4.09 4.52 -9.45
N LEU A 23 -2.92 4.39 -8.81
CA LEU A 23 -1.81 5.31 -9.01
C LEU A 23 -1.29 5.27 -10.45
N ALA A 24 -0.98 4.08 -10.99
CA ALA A 24 -0.51 3.93 -12.36
C ALA A 24 -1.49 4.53 -13.39
N GLY A 25 -2.79 4.28 -13.19
CA GLY A 25 -3.81 4.83 -14.07
C GLY A 25 -3.99 6.35 -13.95
N VAL A 26 -3.71 6.94 -12.78
CA VAL A 26 -3.75 8.40 -12.59
C VAL A 26 -2.51 9.06 -13.21
N LEU A 27 -1.33 8.50 -13.00
CA LEU A 27 -0.09 9.07 -13.53
C LEU A 27 -0.05 9.05 -15.06
N GLY A 28 -0.71 8.08 -15.70
CA GLY A 28 -0.86 8.07 -17.15
C GLY A 28 -1.79 9.18 -17.70
N ALA A 29 -2.61 9.79 -16.84
CA ALA A 29 -3.55 10.86 -17.22
C ALA A 29 -3.02 12.27 -16.92
N VAL A 30 -1.89 12.39 -16.20
CA VAL A 30 -1.29 13.67 -15.82
C VAL A 30 -0.01 13.89 -16.60
N ALA A 31 0.13 15.08 -17.21
CA ALA A 31 1.32 15.45 -17.95
C ALA A 31 2.51 15.67 -17.01
N ASP A 32 3.71 15.27 -17.46
CA ASP A 32 4.96 15.53 -16.75
C ASP A 32 5.41 16.99 -16.95
N PRO A 33 5.47 17.82 -15.89
CA PRO A 33 5.91 19.21 -16.01
C PRO A 33 7.36 19.34 -16.50
N ALA A 34 8.20 18.33 -16.27
CA ALA A 34 9.60 18.34 -16.68
C ALA A 34 9.79 17.95 -18.16
N ARG A 35 8.84 17.21 -18.75
CA ARG A 35 8.96 16.64 -20.10
C ARG A 35 7.65 16.86 -20.88
N PRO A 36 7.51 17.99 -21.58
CA PRO A 36 6.32 18.28 -22.39
C PRO A 36 6.01 17.16 -23.39
N GLY A 37 4.74 16.77 -23.46
CA GLY A 37 4.28 15.66 -24.32
C GLY A 37 4.38 14.27 -23.68
N HIS A 38 4.98 14.15 -22.50
CA HIS A 38 5.06 12.92 -21.73
C HIS A 38 4.11 12.93 -20.52
N SER A 39 3.75 11.74 -20.05
CA SER A 39 2.96 11.57 -18.82
C SER A 39 3.86 11.34 -17.61
N LEU A 40 3.32 11.56 -16.40
CA LEU A 40 4.02 11.20 -15.16
C LEU A 40 4.27 9.69 -15.06
N ALA A 41 3.44 8.84 -15.67
CA ALA A 41 3.69 7.41 -15.70
C ALA A 41 4.99 7.07 -16.45
N GLU A 42 5.28 7.76 -17.55
CA GLU A 42 6.54 7.60 -18.28
C GLU A 42 7.74 8.18 -17.53
N ALA A 43 7.51 9.11 -16.59
CA ALA A 43 8.54 9.67 -15.72
C ALA A 43 8.87 8.71 -14.58
N TRP A 44 7.81 8.09 -14.06
CA TRP A 44 7.88 7.13 -12.98
C TRP A 44 8.48 5.80 -13.46
N GLY A 45 8.23 5.40 -14.72
CA GLY A 45 8.78 4.18 -15.31
C GLY A 45 8.31 2.94 -14.57
N ASP A 46 9.25 2.06 -14.19
CA ASP A 46 9.00 0.91 -13.29
C ASP A 46 8.94 1.34 -11.80
N GLY A 47 8.82 2.64 -11.52
CA GLY A 47 9.01 3.21 -10.20
C GLY A 47 8.24 2.50 -9.11
N ASP A 48 8.96 2.14 -8.04
CA ASP A 48 8.40 1.36 -6.95
C ASP A 48 7.41 2.18 -6.13
N LEU A 49 6.28 1.56 -5.78
CA LEU A 49 5.43 2.02 -4.69
C LEU A 49 6.03 1.50 -3.38
N PHE A 50 6.91 2.29 -2.77
CA PHE A 50 7.61 1.88 -1.55
C PHE A 50 6.65 1.72 -0.37
N ALA A 51 6.96 0.81 0.54
CA ALA A 51 6.23 0.68 1.80
C ALA A 51 6.22 2.00 2.60
N LEU A 52 5.17 2.20 3.39
CA LEU A 52 5.05 3.35 4.29
C LEU A 52 5.79 3.05 5.59
N GLY A 53 6.65 3.99 5.99
CA GLY A 53 7.31 3.95 7.29
C GLY A 53 6.60 4.90 8.25
N SER A 54 7.36 5.81 8.85
CA SER A 54 6.81 6.94 9.61
C SER A 54 7.21 8.24 8.93
N GLY A 55 6.83 9.38 9.50
CA GLY A 55 7.28 10.69 9.05
C GLY A 55 6.17 11.59 8.53
N SER A 56 4.93 11.11 8.53
CA SER A 56 3.76 11.96 8.31
C SER A 56 2.49 11.30 8.88
N ASP A 57 1.33 11.90 8.65
CA ASP A 57 0.07 11.56 9.32
C ASP A 57 -0.51 10.18 8.92
N TYR A 58 -0.07 9.61 7.78
CA TYR A 58 -0.52 8.29 7.33
C TYR A 58 -0.21 7.17 8.34
N THR A 59 0.78 7.33 9.22
CA THR A 59 1.20 6.32 10.20
C THR A 59 0.02 5.80 11.05
N ALA A 60 -0.86 6.67 11.54
CA ALA A 60 -2.01 6.23 12.32
C ALA A 60 -3.01 5.39 11.49
N PHE A 61 -3.17 5.73 10.21
CA PHE A 61 -4.12 5.07 9.32
C PHE A 61 -3.64 3.68 8.93
N ILE A 62 -2.39 3.54 8.50
CA ILE A 62 -1.87 2.24 8.06
C ILE A 62 -1.46 1.36 9.24
N ASP A 63 -0.63 1.87 10.16
CA ASP A 63 0.00 1.02 11.16
C ASP A 63 -0.93 0.67 12.32
N HIS A 64 -1.91 1.53 12.61
CA HIS A 64 -2.82 1.33 13.74
C HIS A 64 -4.22 0.87 13.32
N LEU A 65 -4.76 1.45 12.23
CA LEU A 65 -6.13 1.20 11.77
C LEU A 65 -6.22 0.26 10.57
N GLY A 66 -5.10 -0.06 9.91
CA GLY A 66 -5.09 -0.94 8.73
C GLY A 66 -5.90 -0.38 7.57
N ILE A 67 -5.78 0.93 7.34
CA ILE A 67 -6.40 1.64 6.22
C ILE A 67 -5.34 1.81 5.15
N ALA A 68 -5.60 1.27 3.96
CA ALA A 68 -4.71 1.40 2.81
C ALA A 68 -4.42 2.88 2.55
N SER A 69 -3.14 3.23 2.44
CA SER A 69 -2.68 4.62 2.47
C SER A 69 -1.70 4.92 1.34
N LEU A 70 -1.66 6.17 0.89
CA LEU A 70 -0.70 6.71 -0.08
C LEU A 70 -0.05 7.97 0.49
N ASP A 71 1.23 8.16 0.17
CA ASP A 71 2.00 9.38 0.38
C ASP A 71 2.74 9.70 -0.93
N LEU A 72 2.41 10.84 -1.53
CA LEU A 72 2.85 11.21 -2.88
C LEU A 72 3.48 12.61 -2.84
N ALA A 73 4.64 12.75 -3.45
CA ALA A 73 5.37 14.01 -3.50
C ALA A 73 6.24 14.11 -4.76
N PHE A 74 6.55 15.33 -5.18
CA PHE A 74 7.74 15.57 -5.98
C PHE A 74 8.92 15.81 -5.05
N TRP A 75 9.93 14.95 -5.15
CA TRP A 75 11.05 14.85 -4.22
C TRP A 75 12.37 15.13 -4.96
N PRO A 76 13.37 15.73 -4.29
CA PRO A 76 14.70 15.99 -4.88
C PRO A 76 15.65 14.77 -4.84
N GLY A 77 15.24 13.67 -4.21
CA GLY A 77 16.09 12.48 -3.99
C GLY A 77 17.01 12.58 -2.76
N ALA A 78 17.08 13.75 -2.11
CA ALA A 78 17.93 14.03 -0.94
C ALA A 78 17.27 15.09 -0.03
N ALA A 79 17.98 15.60 0.97
CA ALA A 79 17.51 16.78 1.70
C ALA A 79 17.52 18.01 0.77
N TYR A 80 16.42 18.79 0.72
CA TYR A 80 16.31 20.00 -0.11
C TYR A 80 16.86 21.27 0.55
N GLY A 81 17.67 21.13 1.60
CA GLY A 81 18.50 22.18 2.18
C GLY A 81 17.80 23.20 3.08
N VAL A 82 16.52 23.49 2.87
CA VAL A 82 15.76 24.47 3.68
C VAL A 82 14.80 23.84 4.68
N TYR A 83 14.58 22.52 4.62
CA TYR A 83 13.67 21.78 5.49
C TYR A 83 13.85 22.12 6.98
N HIS A 84 12.75 22.40 7.68
CA HIS A 84 12.73 22.74 9.11
C HIS A 84 13.65 23.93 9.48
N SER A 85 13.77 24.92 8.60
CA SER A 85 14.52 26.16 8.85
C SER A 85 13.70 27.39 8.52
N ASP A 86 14.14 28.56 9.00
CA ASP A 86 13.55 29.85 8.66
C ASP A 86 13.65 30.20 7.15
N PHE A 87 14.42 29.42 6.38
CA PHE A 87 14.55 29.58 4.93
C PHE A 87 13.47 28.82 4.15
N ASP A 88 12.71 27.92 4.79
CA ASP A 88 11.56 27.24 4.21
C ASP A 88 10.40 28.23 4.05
N SER A 89 10.41 28.93 2.93
CA SER A 89 9.61 30.14 2.73
C SER A 89 8.98 30.17 1.35
N PHE A 90 7.91 30.96 1.22
CA PHE A 90 7.25 31.19 -0.06
C PHE A 90 8.23 31.69 -1.13
N GLU A 91 9.13 32.62 -0.77
CA GLU A 91 10.15 33.17 -1.68
C GLU A 91 11.05 32.06 -2.24
N TRP A 92 11.51 31.13 -1.38
CA TRP A 92 12.30 29.99 -1.85
C TRP A 92 11.50 29.09 -2.80
N MET A 93 10.22 28.84 -2.48
CA MET A 93 9.38 28.01 -3.34
C MET A 93 9.15 28.66 -4.71
N ASP A 94 8.78 29.94 -4.73
CA ASP A 94 8.48 30.69 -5.97
C ASP A 94 9.72 30.92 -6.85
N SER A 95 10.91 31.07 -6.25
CA SER A 95 12.14 31.36 -6.99
C SER A 95 13.00 30.13 -7.29
N VAL A 96 12.93 29.08 -6.47
CA VAL A 96 13.82 27.90 -6.55
C VAL A 96 13.05 26.57 -6.57
N GLY A 97 12.15 26.36 -5.62
CA GLY A 97 11.51 25.06 -5.40
C GLY A 97 10.62 24.62 -6.56
N ASP A 98 9.66 25.48 -6.94
CA ASP A 98 8.75 25.27 -8.07
C ASP A 98 8.35 26.61 -8.74
N PRO A 99 9.27 27.26 -9.48
CA PRO A 99 8.96 28.50 -10.17
C PRO A 99 7.79 28.35 -11.13
N GLY A 100 6.74 29.15 -10.93
CA GLY A 100 5.48 29.05 -11.68
C GLY A 100 4.53 27.94 -11.21
N PHE A 101 4.84 27.24 -10.12
CA PHE A 101 3.99 26.26 -9.44
C PHE A 101 3.51 25.08 -10.31
N VAL A 102 4.27 24.73 -11.36
CA VAL A 102 3.84 23.74 -12.34
C VAL A 102 3.85 22.32 -11.78
N PHE A 103 4.77 22.00 -10.86
CA PHE A 103 4.77 20.71 -10.17
C PHE A 103 3.68 20.62 -9.11
N HIS A 104 3.35 21.73 -8.43
CA HIS A 104 2.20 21.79 -7.52
C HIS A 104 0.88 21.56 -8.27
N VAL A 105 0.71 22.17 -9.44
CA VAL A 105 -0.48 21.93 -10.30
C VAL A 105 -0.58 20.46 -10.67
N ALA A 106 0.52 19.83 -11.12
CA ALA A 106 0.53 18.41 -11.43
C ALA A 106 0.20 17.54 -10.21
N MET A 107 0.78 17.84 -9.04
CA MET A 107 0.49 17.11 -7.79
C MET A 107 -0.98 17.25 -7.37
N ALA A 108 -1.57 18.44 -7.53
CA ALA A 108 -2.99 18.66 -7.27
C ALA A 108 -3.88 17.86 -8.22
N GLN A 109 -3.52 17.76 -9.50
CA GLN A 109 -4.22 16.89 -10.47
C GLN A 109 -4.12 15.42 -10.08
N VAL A 110 -2.94 14.93 -9.67
CA VAL A 110 -2.76 13.56 -9.20
C VAL A 110 -3.66 13.28 -8.01
N TRP A 111 -3.62 14.10 -6.95
CA TRP A 111 -4.47 13.88 -5.77
C TRP A 111 -5.96 14.01 -6.07
N GLY A 112 -6.37 14.96 -6.91
CA GLY A 112 -7.76 15.11 -7.34
C GLY A 112 -8.27 13.86 -8.06
N LEU A 113 -7.49 13.32 -9.00
CA LEU A 113 -7.85 12.10 -9.73
C LEU A 113 -7.83 10.85 -8.85
N VAL A 114 -6.86 10.72 -7.93
CA VAL A 114 -6.83 9.63 -6.93
C VAL A 114 -8.10 9.69 -6.08
N ALA A 115 -8.44 10.86 -5.54
CA ALA A 115 -9.62 11.05 -4.71
C ALA A 115 -10.91 10.71 -5.47
N LEU A 116 -11.08 11.19 -6.71
CA LEU A 116 -12.25 10.88 -7.54
C LEU A 116 -12.38 9.39 -7.84
N ARG A 117 -11.26 8.70 -8.13
CA ARG A 117 -11.27 7.27 -8.43
C ARG A 117 -11.55 6.40 -7.20
N LEU A 118 -11.05 6.80 -6.03
CA LEU A 118 -11.27 6.06 -4.78
C LEU A 118 -12.65 6.34 -4.16
N ALA A 119 -13.21 7.55 -4.36
CA ALA A 119 -14.57 7.86 -3.94
C ALA A 119 -15.63 7.04 -4.70
N GLY A 120 -15.25 6.47 -5.84
CA GLY A 120 -16.15 5.73 -6.73
C GLY A 120 -17.21 6.64 -7.36
N THR A 121 -18.16 6.02 -8.06
CA THR A 121 -19.34 6.70 -8.60
C THR A 121 -20.58 6.21 -7.85
N ALA A 122 -21.21 7.07 -7.05
CA ALA A 122 -22.47 6.77 -6.37
C ALA A 122 -23.68 6.69 -7.33
N ASP A 123 -23.48 6.92 -8.64
CA ASP A 123 -24.53 6.87 -9.64
C ASP A 123 -24.81 5.44 -10.09
N THR A 124 -25.94 4.91 -9.64
CA THR A 124 -26.43 3.57 -9.97
C THR A 124 -26.89 3.43 -11.43
N ASN A 125 -26.95 4.51 -12.21
CA ASN A 125 -27.29 4.50 -13.64
C ASN A 125 -26.07 4.36 -14.55
N VAL A 126 -24.85 4.42 -13.98
CA VAL A 126 -23.60 4.19 -14.69
C VAL A 126 -23.13 2.77 -14.39
N LEU A 127 -22.39 2.17 -15.31
CA LEU A 127 -21.73 0.87 -15.08
C LEU A 127 -20.99 0.91 -13.74
N PRO A 128 -21.13 -0.13 -12.90
CA PRO A 128 -20.47 -0.15 -11.60
C PRO A 128 -18.96 -0.05 -11.81
N THR A 129 -18.35 1.01 -11.27
CA THR A 129 -16.90 1.20 -11.29
C THR A 129 -16.37 0.75 -9.94
N PRO A 130 -15.75 -0.45 -9.84
CA PRO A 130 -15.22 -0.95 -8.58
C PRO A 130 -14.14 -0.02 -8.03
N ILE A 131 -13.93 -0.06 -6.72
CA ILE A 131 -12.80 0.62 -6.10
C ILE A 131 -11.52 0.03 -6.73
N PRO A 132 -10.63 0.87 -7.30
CA PRO A 132 -9.50 0.42 -8.13
C PRO A 132 -8.32 -0.15 -7.33
N LEU A 133 -8.59 -1.00 -6.34
CA LEU A 133 -7.57 -1.76 -5.62
C LEU A 133 -7.14 -2.99 -6.41
N ASN A 134 -5.87 -3.35 -6.31
CA ASN A 134 -5.30 -4.53 -6.96
C ASN A 134 -4.54 -5.42 -5.99
N PHE A 135 -5.21 -6.48 -5.53
CA PHE A 135 -4.60 -7.40 -4.56
C PHE A 135 -3.55 -8.34 -5.17
N THR A 136 -3.40 -8.42 -6.51
CA THR A 136 -2.25 -9.16 -7.07
C THR A 136 -0.94 -8.41 -6.82
N LEU A 137 -0.95 -7.08 -6.84
CA LEU A 137 0.20 -6.26 -6.46
C LEU A 137 0.53 -6.42 -4.96
N GLN A 138 -0.51 -6.53 -4.13
CA GLN A 138 -0.33 -6.85 -2.70
C GLN A 138 0.30 -8.24 -2.51
N ALA A 139 -0.11 -9.24 -3.29
CA ALA A 139 0.46 -10.58 -3.23
C ALA A 139 1.94 -10.59 -3.67
N GLU A 140 2.27 -9.89 -4.76
CA GLU A 140 3.64 -9.72 -5.25
C GLU A 140 4.52 -9.05 -4.17
N ALA A 141 4.02 -8.00 -3.53
CA ALA A 141 4.72 -7.34 -2.43
C ALA A 141 4.94 -8.27 -1.23
N ILE A 142 3.94 -9.07 -0.82
CA ILE A 142 4.09 -10.05 0.25
C ILE A 142 5.20 -11.06 -0.07
N PHE A 143 5.27 -11.57 -1.30
CA PHE A 143 6.37 -12.45 -1.72
C PHE A 143 7.72 -11.75 -1.64
N SER A 144 7.82 -10.49 -2.09
CA SER A 144 9.04 -9.70 -1.97
C SER A 144 9.46 -9.52 -0.52
N TYR A 145 8.52 -9.22 0.38
CA TYR A 145 8.81 -9.01 1.80
C TYR A 145 9.32 -10.28 2.48
N ILE A 146 8.76 -11.44 2.12
CA ILE A 146 9.24 -12.74 2.61
C ILE A 146 10.64 -13.04 2.06
N ALA A 147 10.89 -12.75 0.79
CA ALA A 147 12.22 -12.92 0.19
C ALA A 147 13.26 -12.04 0.88
N ASP A 148 12.94 -10.77 1.14
CA ASP A 148 13.82 -9.85 1.88
C ASP A 148 14.11 -10.34 3.30
N ALA A 149 13.10 -10.87 4.01
CA ALA A 149 13.28 -11.42 5.34
C ALA A 149 14.20 -12.66 5.33
N LYS A 150 14.05 -13.55 4.35
CA LYS A 150 14.94 -14.72 4.14
C LYS A 150 16.38 -14.30 3.85
N LEU A 151 16.58 -13.23 3.07
CA LEU A 151 17.91 -12.70 2.80
C LEU A 151 18.56 -12.11 4.06
N HIS A 152 17.75 -11.50 4.94
CA HIS A 152 18.20 -10.94 6.21
C HIS A 152 18.54 -12.03 7.25
N ASP A 153 17.84 -13.17 7.21
CA ASP A 153 18.12 -14.38 8.01
C ASP A 153 18.98 -15.38 7.22
N ALA A 154 20.21 -14.98 6.87
CA ALA A 154 21.10 -15.75 6.00
C ALA A 154 21.42 -17.16 6.52
N ASP A 155 21.42 -17.34 7.86
CA ASP A 155 21.68 -18.62 8.53
C ASP A 155 20.41 -19.48 8.71
N GLN A 156 19.26 -19.02 8.20
CA GLN A 156 17.98 -19.73 8.17
C GLN A 156 17.51 -20.21 9.55
N HIS A 157 17.52 -19.32 10.53
CA HIS A 157 17.04 -19.61 11.89
C HIS A 157 15.51 -19.57 12.02
N VAL A 158 14.82 -18.96 11.06
CA VAL A 158 13.36 -18.82 11.04
C VAL A 158 12.74 -19.81 10.07
N ASP A 159 11.67 -20.49 10.50
CA ASP A 159 10.82 -21.29 9.61
C ASP A 159 9.87 -20.38 8.82
N TYR A 160 10.22 -20.13 7.56
CA TYR A 160 9.41 -19.34 6.63
C TYR A 160 8.33 -20.15 5.89
N ALA A 161 8.28 -21.48 6.03
CA ALA A 161 7.32 -22.30 5.29
C ALA A 161 5.85 -21.89 5.52
N PRO A 162 5.41 -21.52 6.76
CA PRO A 162 4.07 -21.01 6.98
C PRO A 162 3.79 -19.70 6.22
N LEU A 163 4.77 -18.80 6.14
CA LEU A 163 4.65 -17.53 5.40
C LEU A 163 4.52 -17.77 3.89
N ASP A 164 5.34 -18.66 3.34
CA ASP A 164 5.29 -19.02 1.91
C ASP A 164 3.92 -19.63 1.55
N ALA A 165 3.41 -20.54 2.38
CA ALA A 165 2.10 -21.15 2.19
C ALA A 165 0.99 -20.10 2.25
N ALA A 166 0.99 -19.23 3.27
CA ALA A 166 0.03 -18.15 3.42
C ALA A 166 0.06 -17.17 2.23
N ALA A 167 1.26 -16.80 1.76
CA ALA A 167 1.44 -15.94 0.59
C ALA A 167 0.87 -16.57 -0.69
N ALA A 168 1.10 -17.87 -0.89
CA ALA A 168 0.51 -18.60 -2.02
C ALA A 168 -1.03 -18.64 -1.95
N THR A 169 -1.59 -18.88 -0.76
CA THR A 169 -3.04 -18.83 -0.53
C THR A 169 -3.61 -17.44 -0.81
N PHE A 170 -2.96 -16.38 -0.31
CA PHE A 170 -3.36 -15.01 -0.57
C PHE A 170 -3.29 -14.66 -2.06
N ALA A 171 -2.22 -15.07 -2.75
CA ALA A 171 -2.07 -14.83 -4.18
C ALA A 171 -3.17 -15.52 -5.01
N ALA A 172 -3.58 -16.73 -4.63
CA ALA A 172 -4.70 -17.42 -5.27
C ALA A 172 -6.03 -16.69 -5.02
N ALA A 173 -6.29 -16.27 -3.77
CA ALA A 173 -7.48 -15.49 -3.42
C ALA A 173 -7.52 -14.14 -4.17
N ALA A 174 -6.40 -13.43 -4.24
CA ALA A 174 -6.26 -12.18 -4.96
C ALA A 174 -6.55 -12.34 -6.46
N ARG A 175 -5.97 -13.36 -7.12
CA ARG A 175 -6.26 -13.66 -8.53
C ARG A 175 -7.75 -13.94 -8.76
N GLN A 176 -8.36 -14.72 -7.90
CA GLN A 176 -9.81 -15.01 -7.99
C GLN A 176 -10.63 -13.72 -7.82
N ALA A 177 -10.31 -12.91 -6.82
CA ALA A 177 -11.02 -11.65 -6.58
C ALA A 177 -10.90 -10.67 -7.76
N MET A 178 -9.73 -10.55 -8.38
CA MET A 178 -9.54 -9.72 -9.59
C MET A 178 -10.25 -10.29 -10.82
N HIS A 179 -10.39 -11.62 -10.92
CA HIS A 179 -11.20 -12.25 -11.95
C HIS A 179 -12.70 -11.95 -11.72
N ASP A 180 -13.18 -12.12 -10.50
CA ASP A 180 -14.58 -11.88 -10.12
C ASP A 180 -14.97 -10.41 -10.31
N GLU A 181 -14.08 -9.46 -9.99
CA GLU A 181 -14.23 -8.03 -10.28
C GLU A 181 -14.47 -7.80 -11.78
N ARG A 182 -13.60 -8.35 -12.64
CA ARG A 182 -13.70 -8.21 -14.09
C ARG A 182 -14.99 -8.80 -14.64
N GLU A 183 -15.37 -9.99 -14.18
CA GLU A 183 -16.61 -10.64 -14.61
C GLU A 183 -17.85 -9.89 -14.13
N ALA A 184 -17.84 -9.38 -12.90
CA ALA A 184 -18.94 -8.58 -12.36
C ALA A 184 -19.13 -7.28 -13.17
N VAL A 185 -18.04 -6.59 -13.51
CA VAL A 185 -18.09 -5.41 -14.39
C VAL A 185 -18.59 -5.78 -15.79
N ARG A 186 -18.05 -6.85 -16.39
CA ARG A 186 -18.43 -7.32 -17.74
C ARG A 186 -19.92 -7.68 -17.83
N THR A 187 -20.49 -8.21 -16.76
CA THR A 187 -21.90 -8.62 -16.67
C THR A 187 -22.80 -7.56 -16.06
N ALA A 188 -22.27 -6.37 -15.73
CA ALA A 188 -22.98 -5.31 -15.02
C ALA A 188 -23.65 -5.78 -13.71
N ASN A 189 -23.02 -6.73 -13.01
CA ASN A 189 -23.52 -7.26 -11.74
C ASN A 189 -23.15 -6.33 -10.57
N VAL A 190 -24.00 -5.33 -10.34
CA VAL A 190 -23.82 -4.31 -9.29
C VAL A 190 -23.70 -4.92 -7.89
N ALA A 191 -24.46 -5.97 -7.58
CA ALA A 191 -24.42 -6.60 -6.25
C ALA A 191 -23.06 -7.25 -5.97
N THR A 192 -22.50 -7.95 -6.96
CA THR A 192 -21.16 -8.55 -6.83
C THR A 192 -20.08 -7.48 -6.73
N VAL A 193 -20.18 -6.38 -7.47
CA VAL A 193 -19.23 -5.26 -7.34
C VAL A 193 -19.29 -4.67 -5.93
N ALA A 194 -20.47 -4.35 -5.41
CA ALA A 194 -20.61 -3.81 -4.06
C ALA A 194 -20.04 -4.74 -2.98
N ALA A 195 -20.28 -6.05 -3.10
CA ALA A 195 -19.72 -7.05 -2.17
C ALA A 195 -18.20 -7.22 -2.30
N LEU A 196 -17.63 -7.01 -3.49
CA LEU A 196 -16.17 -6.97 -3.68
C LEU A 196 -15.57 -5.70 -3.08
N ASP A 197 -16.18 -4.54 -3.33
CA ASP A 197 -15.71 -3.25 -2.83
C ASP A 197 -15.62 -3.20 -1.31
N GLU A 198 -16.61 -3.75 -0.60
CA GLU A 198 -16.57 -3.87 0.85
C GLU A 198 -15.37 -4.70 1.31
N ARG A 199 -15.14 -5.86 0.68
CA ARG A 199 -13.97 -6.69 0.98
C ARG A 199 -12.67 -5.98 0.63
N PHE A 200 -12.62 -5.27 -0.49
CA PHE A 200 -11.43 -4.53 -0.92
C PHE A 200 -11.09 -3.43 0.09
N ALA A 201 -12.07 -2.64 0.52
CA ALA A 201 -11.88 -1.55 1.47
C ALA A 201 -11.35 -2.02 2.85
N TYR A 202 -11.68 -3.25 3.27
CA TYR A 202 -11.36 -3.77 4.60
C TYR A 202 -10.29 -4.87 4.63
N THR A 203 -9.75 -5.27 3.48
CA THR A 203 -8.72 -6.33 3.43
C THR A 203 -7.44 -5.91 4.16
N GLU A 204 -7.02 -4.65 4.06
CA GLU A 204 -5.79 -4.17 4.71
C GLU A 204 -5.83 -4.32 6.24
N ARG A 205 -7.03 -4.20 6.84
CA ARG A 205 -7.24 -4.43 8.29
C ARG A 205 -6.93 -5.86 8.71
N GLN A 206 -6.98 -6.79 7.78
CA GLN A 206 -6.65 -8.19 8.04
C GLN A 206 -5.15 -8.40 8.29
N PHE A 207 -4.29 -7.44 7.99
CA PHE A 207 -2.87 -7.50 8.33
C PHE A 207 -2.53 -6.96 9.73
N LEU A 208 -3.52 -6.49 10.50
CA LEU A 208 -3.30 -6.02 11.87
C LEU A 208 -3.19 -7.16 12.88
N THR A 209 -2.21 -7.10 13.77
CA THR A 209 -2.08 -7.98 14.93
C THR A 209 -2.80 -7.38 16.14
N ALA A 210 -3.48 -8.22 16.93
CA ALA A 210 -4.21 -7.74 18.11
C ALA A 210 -3.26 -7.18 19.20
N GLY A 211 -2.08 -7.78 19.36
CA GLY A 211 -1.10 -7.39 20.37
C GLY A 211 -0.16 -6.25 19.95
N GLY A 212 -0.19 -5.85 18.68
CA GLY A 212 0.83 -5.00 18.09
C GLY A 212 2.18 -5.71 17.91
N LEU A 213 3.19 -4.97 17.47
CA LEU A 213 4.55 -5.46 17.33
C LEU A 213 5.24 -5.61 18.70
N PRO A 214 6.17 -6.56 18.86
CA PRO A 214 6.98 -6.69 20.08
C PRO A 214 7.66 -5.37 20.45
N GLY A 215 7.50 -4.95 21.71
CA GLY A 215 8.03 -3.67 22.21
C GLY A 215 7.38 -2.41 21.65
N ARG A 216 6.45 -2.52 20.68
CA ARG A 216 5.93 -1.41 19.88
C ARG A 216 4.42 -1.56 19.61
N LYS A 217 3.65 -1.76 20.68
CA LYS A 217 2.21 -2.14 20.65
C LYS A 217 1.29 -1.18 19.86
N TYR A 218 1.71 0.07 19.64
CA TYR A 218 0.95 1.01 18.81
C TYR A 218 0.92 0.57 17.34
N PHE A 219 2.03 0.04 16.83
CA PHE A 219 2.16 -0.46 15.47
C PHE A 219 1.63 -1.88 15.44
N LYS A 220 0.58 -2.12 14.65
CA LYS A 220 -0.15 -3.38 14.57
C LYS A 220 0.00 -4.06 13.23
N HIS A 221 0.35 -3.33 12.18
CA HIS A 221 0.44 -3.87 10.85
C HIS A 221 1.63 -4.85 10.71
N CYS A 222 1.37 -6.10 10.32
CA CYS A 222 2.39 -7.16 10.32
C CYS A 222 3.26 -7.18 9.06
N LEU A 223 2.85 -6.50 7.97
CA LEU A 223 3.61 -6.50 6.72
C LEU A 223 4.56 -5.32 6.59
N GLN A 224 4.26 -4.20 7.25
CA GLN A 224 5.05 -2.96 7.20
C GLN A 224 4.86 -2.20 8.51
N ALA A 225 5.91 -1.53 8.95
CA ALA A 225 5.89 -0.53 10.00
C ALA A 225 7.16 0.34 9.88
N PRO A 226 7.28 1.45 10.61
CA PRO A 226 8.53 2.18 10.70
C PRO A 226 9.64 1.30 11.28
N GLY A 227 10.87 1.44 10.81
CA GLY A 227 11.98 0.65 11.34
C GLY A 227 12.44 1.13 12.71
N LEU A 228 12.86 0.18 13.57
CA LEU A 228 13.30 0.49 14.94
C LEU A 228 14.53 1.41 14.98
N TYR A 229 15.46 1.24 14.03
CA TYR A 229 16.73 1.96 13.98
C TYR A 229 16.92 2.83 12.73
N THR A 230 15.93 2.85 11.83
CA THR A 230 16.00 3.59 10.55
C THR A 230 15.14 4.85 10.53
N GLY A 231 14.61 5.24 11.69
CA GLY A 231 13.74 6.41 11.84
C GLY A 231 12.47 6.28 10.99
N TYR A 232 12.33 7.15 10.00
CA TYR A 232 11.15 7.22 9.13
C TYR A 232 11.10 6.13 8.06
N ALA A 233 12.21 5.46 7.76
CA ALA A 233 12.21 4.44 6.71
C ALA A 233 11.37 3.21 7.12
N PRO A 234 10.60 2.63 6.19
CA PRO A 234 9.82 1.43 6.45
C PRO A 234 10.72 0.21 6.71
N LYS A 235 10.16 -0.77 7.43
CA LYS A 235 10.62 -2.15 7.48
C LYS A 235 9.46 -3.08 7.14
N THR A 236 9.73 -4.04 6.27
CA THR A 236 8.78 -5.07 5.85
C THR A 236 8.91 -6.28 6.78
N LEU A 237 7.80 -6.96 7.04
CA LEU A 237 7.70 -8.00 8.09
C LEU A 237 8.41 -7.61 9.41
N PRO A 238 8.11 -6.42 9.97
CA PRO A 238 8.93 -5.78 11.00
C PRO A 238 9.12 -6.62 12.26
N GLY A 239 8.12 -7.41 12.66
CA GLY A 239 8.24 -8.32 13.81
C GLY A 239 9.28 -9.42 13.61
N VAL A 240 9.38 -9.97 12.39
CA VAL A 240 10.40 -10.97 12.05
C VAL A 240 11.75 -10.29 11.90
N TYR A 241 11.80 -9.20 11.13
CA TYR A 241 13.04 -8.47 10.83
C TYR A 241 13.75 -7.99 12.10
N ASP A 242 13.02 -7.34 13.01
CA ASP A 242 13.59 -6.81 14.25
C ASP A 242 14.11 -7.92 15.16
N ALA A 243 13.39 -9.04 15.26
CA ALA A 243 13.77 -10.18 16.09
C ALA A 243 15.00 -10.89 15.53
N VAL A 244 15.10 -11.07 14.21
CA VAL A 244 16.30 -11.58 13.53
C VAL A 244 17.49 -10.66 13.79
N SER A 245 17.32 -9.33 13.65
CA SER A 245 18.37 -8.36 13.97
C SER A 245 18.84 -8.40 15.42
N ALA A 246 17.98 -8.83 16.36
CA ALA A 246 18.32 -8.96 17.77
C ALA A 246 18.89 -10.34 18.13
N GLY A 247 18.95 -11.30 17.20
CA GLY A 247 19.28 -12.69 17.50
C GLY A 247 18.23 -13.42 18.35
N ASP A 248 17.01 -12.90 18.41
CA ASP A 248 15.89 -13.49 19.15
C ASP A 248 15.08 -14.40 18.23
N TRP A 249 15.63 -15.60 17.97
CA TRP A 249 15.04 -16.58 17.06
C TRP A 249 13.68 -17.09 17.51
N LYS A 250 13.43 -17.09 18.84
CA LYS A 250 12.14 -17.48 19.39
C LYS A 250 11.08 -16.47 18.97
N THR A 251 11.31 -15.19 19.23
CA THR A 251 10.38 -14.13 18.83
C THR A 251 10.24 -14.06 17.31
N ALA A 252 11.33 -14.28 16.55
CA ALA A 252 11.27 -14.27 15.09
C ALA A 252 10.32 -15.34 14.53
N ASN A 253 10.42 -16.58 15.02
CA ASN A 253 9.51 -17.66 14.63
C ASN A 253 8.06 -17.41 15.09
N GLU A 254 7.86 -16.87 16.29
CA GLU A 254 6.52 -16.47 16.77
C GLU A 254 5.88 -15.39 15.87
N GLN A 255 6.65 -14.37 15.48
CA GLN A 255 6.17 -13.30 14.60
C GLN A 255 5.93 -13.79 13.17
N ALA A 256 6.74 -14.73 12.66
CA ALA A 256 6.53 -15.36 11.36
C ALA A 256 5.19 -16.11 11.34
N GLY A 257 4.89 -16.89 12.38
CA GLY A 257 3.61 -17.58 12.53
C GLY A 257 2.41 -16.62 12.64
N ILE A 258 2.55 -15.54 13.40
CA ILE A 258 1.50 -14.51 13.51
C ILE A 258 1.24 -13.85 12.15
N ALA A 259 2.29 -13.44 11.44
CA ALA A 259 2.16 -12.81 10.13
C ALA A 259 1.53 -13.77 9.10
N ALA A 260 1.93 -15.05 9.09
CA ALA A 260 1.31 -16.07 8.25
C ALA A 260 -0.19 -16.19 8.51
N ALA A 261 -0.60 -16.30 9.78
CA ALA A 261 -2.02 -16.37 10.16
C ALA A 261 -2.82 -15.13 9.75
N ARG A 262 -2.21 -13.93 9.78
CA ARG A 262 -2.87 -12.70 9.30
C ARG A 262 -2.98 -12.65 7.78
N ILE A 263 -1.97 -13.13 7.05
CA ILE A 263 -2.03 -13.26 5.58
C ILE A 263 -3.11 -14.26 5.16
N GLU A 264 -3.23 -15.40 5.86
CA GLU A 264 -4.32 -16.36 5.62
C GLU A 264 -5.70 -15.78 5.93
N ALA A 265 -5.82 -15.02 7.04
CA ALA A 265 -7.06 -14.33 7.36
C ALA A 265 -7.45 -13.33 6.27
N ALA A 266 -6.48 -12.57 5.72
CA ALA A 266 -6.70 -11.67 4.60
C ALA A 266 -7.13 -12.42 3.33
N ALA A 267 -6.51 -13.57 3.05
CA ALA A 267 -6.86 -14.42 1.91
C ALA A 267 -8.31 -14.92 2.00
N LYS A 268 -8.72 -15.36 3.19
CA LYS A 268 -10.09 -15.79 3.46
C LYS A 268 -11.08 -14.62 3.33
N PHE A 269 -10.73 -13.44 3.83
CA PHE A 269 -11.58 -12.25 3.76
C PHE A 269 -11.81 -11.75 2.33
N LEU A 270 -10.82 -11.90 1.45
CA LEU A 270 -10.96 -11.57 0.02
C LEU A 270 -11.92 -12.50 -0.72
N GLN A 271 -12.09 -13.73 -0.25
CA GLN A 271 -12.99 -14.71 -0.88
C GLN A 271 -14.45 -14.47 -0.45
N PRO A 272 -15.43 -14.86 -1.29
CA PRO A 272 -16.83 -14.75 -0.90
C PRO A 272 -17.11 -15.70 0.25
N GLU A 273 -17.96 -15.30 1.19
CA GLU A 273 -18.47 -16.24 2.19
C GLU A 273 -19.19 -17.37 1.47
N ARG A 274 -18.79 -18.62 1.75
CA ARG A 274 -19.54 -19.78 1.25
C ARG A 274 -20.88 -19.78 1.94
N THR A 275 -21.93 -19.35 1.25
CA THR A 275 -23.31 -19.64 1.64
C THR A 275 -23.45 -21.16 1.61
N LEU A 276 -23.45 -21.78 2.78
CA LEU A 276 -23.92 -23.15 2.93
C LEU A 276 -25.41 -23.10 2.56
N ASN A 277 -25.73 -23.42 1.31
CA ASN A 277 -27.09 -23.76 0.95
C ASN A 277 -27.41 -25.07 1.69
N THR A 278 -27.94 -24.94 2.90
CA THR A 278 -28.76 -25.98 3.52
C THR A 278 -29.96 -26.18 2.61
N VAL A 279 -29.81 -27.10 1.68
CA VAL A 279 -30.95 -27.73 1.00
C VAL A 279 -31.65 -28.54 2.10
N GLU A 280 -32.61 -27.91 2.78
CA GLU A 280 -33.59 -28.66 3.55
C GLU A 280 -34.42 -29.48 2.55
N SER A 281 -34.08 -30.76 2.43
CA SER A 281 -34.95 -31.75 1.80
C SER A 281 -36.13 -32.00 2.73
N HIS A 282 -37.30 -31.51 2.36
CA HIS A 282 -38.59 -32.03 2.80
C HIS A 282 -39.14 -33.03 1.79
#